data_AF-A0A3A8ZED4-F1
#
_entry.id   AF-A0A3A8ZED4-F1
#
_cell.length_a   1.000
_cell.length_b   1.000
_cell.length_c   1.000
_cell.angle_alpha   90.00
_cell.angle_beta   90.00
_cell.angle_gamma   90.00
#
_symmetry.space_group_name_H-M   'P 1'
#
loop_
_entity.id
_entity.type
_entity.pdbx_description
1 polymer ?
#
loop_
_entity_poly.entity_id
_entity_poly.type
_entity_poly.pdbx_seq_one_letter_code
_entity_poly.pdbx_strand_id
1 'polypeptide(L)'
;MDVESILSIYEAMYPIEGIRYVFLDEIQYTENWELWMKVIYDSRKDFRLMATGSASPVLEKGAADSGTGRWSVLKIPIMSSYEYCRLRQLDELVLPDHLCPSKLLKMSGAQLSDLMNRFVSLVNHFNRYLMIGGFPELVLSDDDMYAQRMLREDVVDKVIKRDVLSLFNIRSPLLMGLMKRNLV
;
A
#
# COMPACT_ATOMS: atom_id res chain seq x y z
N MET A 1 3.39 -26.40 -12.38
CA MET A 1 3.55 -27.17 -11.13
C MET A 1 2.61 -26.53 -10.13
N ASP A 2 1.68 -27.29 -9.56
CA ASP A 2 0.63 -26.77 -8.67
C ASP A 2 1.14 -26.60 -7.24
N VAL A 3 0.60 -25.65 -6.48
CA VAL A 3 0.97 -25.36 -5.08
C VAL A 3 0.79 -26.60 -4.20
N GLU A 4 -0.26 -27.39 -4.44
CA GLU A 4 -0.46 -28.67 -3.73
C GLU A 4 0.69 -29.65 -3.94
N SER A 5 1.25 -29.71 -5.14
CA SER A 5 2.40 -30.58 -5.42
C SER A 5 3.62 -30.13 -4.64
N ILE A 6 3.85 -28.82 -4.56
CA ILE A 6 4.95 -28.24 -3.78
C ILE A 6 4.79 -28.55 -2.29
N LEU A 7 3.58 -28.38 -1.75
CA LEU A 7 3.30 -28.68 -0.35
C LEU A 7 3.46 -30.17 -0.03
N SER A 8 3.00 -31.05 -0.93
CA SER A 8 3.12 -32.50 -0.76
C SER A 8 4.59 -32.94 -0.77
N ILE A 9 5.41 -32.37 -1.66
CA ILE A 9 6.86 -32.62 -1.69
C ILE A 9 7.51 -32.11 -0.40
N TYR A 10 7.12 -30.92 0.06
CA TYR A 10 7.66 -30.34 1.29
C TYR A 10 7.35 -31.21 2.52
N GLU A 11 6.13 -31.71 2.65
CA GLU A 11 5.74 -32.61 3.75
C GLU A 11 6.41 -33.98 3.67
N ALA A 12 6.64 -34.51 2.46
CA ALA A 12 7.37 -35.76 2.28
C ALA A 12 8.83 -35.64 2.73
N MET A 13 9.44 -34.46 2.54
CA MET A 13 10.81 -34.19 3.00
C MET A 13 10.87 -33.83 4.49
N TYR A 14 9.84 -33.14 5.00
CA TYR A 14 9.79 -32.65 6.36
C TYR A 14 8.45 -33.07 7.00
N PRO A 15 8.43 -34.16 7.79
CA PRO A 15 7.24 -34.54 8.54
C PRO A 15 7.08 -33.60 9.74
N ILE A 16 6.48 -32.44 9.50
CA ILE A 16 6.14 -31.46 10.52
C ILE A 16 4.84 -31.90 11.19
N GLU A 17 4.69 -31.76 12.50
CA GLU A 17 3.42 -31.98 13.21
C GLU A 17 2.76 -30.64 13.60
N GLY A 18 1.43 -30.62 13.70
CA GLY A 18 0.69 -29.45 14.18
C GLY A 18 0.27 -28.46 13.08
N ILE A 19 0.07 -27.19 13.49
CA ILE A 19 -0.41 -26.12 12.60
C ILE A 19 0.75 -25.61 11.73
N ARG A 20 0.53 -25.56 10.42
CA ARG A 20 1.50 -25.12 9.41
C ARG A 20 1.12 -23.75 8.87
N TYR A 21 2.08 -22.84 8.81
CA TYR A 21 1.89 -21.50 8.25
C TYR A 21 2.54 -21.42 6.87
N VAL A 22 1.78 -20.98 5.87
CA VAL A 22 2.27 -20.83 4.50
C VAL A 22 2.11 -19.37 4.11
N PHE A 23 3.24 -18.76 3.76
CA PHE A 23 3.33 -17.37 3.30
C PHE A 23 3.65 -17.36 1.82
N LEU A 24 2.85 -16.62 1.06
CA LEU A 24 2.92 -16.59 -0.39
C LEU A 24 3.10 -15.16 -0.85
N ASP A 25 4.23 -14.89 -1.49
CA ASP A 25 4.55 -13.55 -1.95
C ASP A 25 4.05 -13.32 -3.38
N GLU A 26 3.54 -12.12 -3.64
CA GLU A 26 3.05 -11.66 -4.94
C GLU A 26 2.10 -12.65 -5.65
N ILE A 27 1.08 -13.07 -4.92
CA ILE A 27 0.21 -14.19 -5.31
C ILE A 27 -0.54 -13.98 -6.63
N GLN A 28 -0.76 -12.73 -7.02
CA GLN A 28 -1.43 -12.36 -8.27
C GLN A 28 -0.70 -12.82 -9.54
N TYR A 29 0.60 -13.17 -9.46
CA TYR A 29 1.33 -13.71 -10.61
C TYR A 29 1.08 -15.20 -10.83
N THR A 30 0.44 -15.87 -9.87
CA THR A 30 0.09 -17.28 -9.98
C THR A 30 -1.28 -17.42 -10.63
N GLU A 31 -1.39 -18.22 -11.69
CA GLU A 31 -2.68 -18.48 -12.33
C GLU A 31 -3.62 -19.27 -11.41
N ASN A 32 -4.93 -18.98 -11.51
CA ASN A 32 -6.00 -19.66 -10.75
C ASN A 32 -5.77 -19.67 -9.23
N TRP A 33 -5.16 -18.61 -8.70
CA TRP A 33 -4.61 -18.68 -7.36
C TRP A 33 -5.66 -18.88 -6.27
N GLU A 34 -6.80 -18.27 -6.49
CA GLU A 34 -7.99 -18.35 -5.66
C GLU A 34 -8.50 -19.78 -5.48
N LEU A 35 -8.45 -20.58 -6.55
CA LEU A 35 -8.98 -21.94 -6.54
C LEU A 35 -8.12 -22.83 -5.66
N TRP A 36 -6.79 -22.79 -5.82
CA TRP A 36 -5.92 -23.61 -4.97
C TRP A 36 -5.96 -23.12 -3.52
N MET A 37 -6.06 -21.81 -3.25
CA MET A 37 -6.23 -21.30 -1.88
C MET A 37 -7.49 -21.87 -1.23
N LYS A 38 -8.59 -21.86 -1.98
CA LYS A 38 -9.86 -22.42 -1.52
C LYS A 38 -9.74 -23.92 -1.27
N VAL A 39 -9.14 -24.68 -2.19
CA VAL A 39 -8.97 -26.13 -2.03
C VAL A 39 -8.15 -26.44 -0.78
N ILE A 40 -7.00 -25.79 -0.58
CA ILE A 40 -6.15 -26.01 0.60
C ILE A 40 -6.90 -25.62 1.88
N TYR A 41 -7.59 -24.48 1.91
CA TYR A 41 -8.36 -24.06 3.08
C TYR A 41 -9.50 -25.04 3.42
N ASP A 42 -10.17 -25.59 2.42
CA ASP A 42 -11.29 -26.50 2.60
C ASP A 42 -10.78 -27.91 3.00
N SER A 43 -9.69 -28.42 2.40
CA SER A 43 -9.18 -29.78 2.60
C SER A 43 -8.12 -29.95 3.69
N ARG A 44 -7.40 -28.88 4.07
CA ARG A 44 -6.23 -28.93 4.99
C ARG A 44 -6.41 -27.98 6.18
N LYS A 45 -7.08 -28.44 7.24
CA LYS A 45 -7.45 -27.60 8.40
C LYS A 45 -6.27 -27.21 9.31
N ASP A 46 -5.18 -27.94 9.18
CA ASP A 46 -3.88 -27.73 9.80
C ASP A 46 -3.07 -26.62 9.11
N PHE A 47 -3.48 -26.15 7.93
CA PHE A 47 -2.81 -25.04 7.25
C PHE A 47 -3.43 -23.68 7.62
N ARG A 48 -2.55 -22.67 7.74
CA ARG A 48 -2.88 -21.25 7.87
C ARG A 48 -2.18 -20.51 6.75
N LEU A 49 -2.97 -19.92 5.86
CA LEU A 49 -2.47 -19.27 4.65
C LEU A 49 -2.40 -17.76 4.85
N MET A 50 -1.33 -17.15 4.38
CA MET A 50 -1.19 -15.71 4.23
C MET A 50 -0.59 -15.42 2.86
N ALA A 51 -1.18 -14.48 2.14
CA ALA A 51 -0.69 -14.08 0.83
C ALA A 51 -0.52 -12.55 0.79
N THR A 52 0.51 -12.10 0.11
CA THR A 52 0.74 -10.69 -0.19
C THR A 52 0.51 -10.45 -1.69
N GLY A 53 0.32 -9.19 -2.04
CA GLY A 53 0.38 -8.80 -3.43
C GLY A 53 0.20 -7.31 -3.64
N SER A 54 1.02 -6.75 -4.53
CA SER A 54 1.05 -5.32 -4.84
C SER A 54 -0.09 -4.87 -5.78
N ALA A 55 -0.75 -5.80 -6.49
CA ALA A 55 -1.82 -5.48 -7.47
C ALA A 55 -3.24 -5.53 -6.86
N SER A 56 -3.65 -4.45 -6.20
CA SER A 56 -4.95 -4.35 -5.50
C SER A 56 -6.18 -4.73 -6.36
N PRO A 57 -6.33 -4.30 -7.63
CA PRO A 57 -7.57 -4.59 -8.39
C PRO A 57 -7.75 -6.07 -8.75
N VAL A 58 -6.65 -6.79 -9.01
CA VAL A 58 -6.68 -8.22 -9.33
C VAL A 58 -7.02 -9.02 -8.08
N LEU A 59 -6.41 -8.66 -6.95
CA LEU A 59 -6.68 -9.27 -5.66
C LEU A 59 -8.10 -8.98 -5.17
N GLU A 60 -8.63 -7.78 -5.41
CA GLU A 60 -10.00 -7.42 -5.02
C GLU A 60 -11.06 -8.16 -5.82
N LYS A 61 -10.88 -8.30 -7.14
CA LYS A 61 -11.79 -9.11 -7.98
C LYS A 61 -11.73 -10.59 -7.61
N GLY A 62 -10.52 -11.12 -7.50
CA GLY A 62 -10.32 -12.52 -7.13
C GLY A 62 -10.83 -12.85 -5.73
N ALA A 63 -10.55 -11.99 -4.76
CA ALA A 63 -11.04 -12.16 -3.39
C ALA A 63 -12.57 -12.14 -3.29
N ALA A 64 -13.25 -11.37 -4.16
CA ALA A 64 -14.70 -11.21 -4.17
C ALA A 64 -15.43 -12.37 -4.86
N ASP A 65 -14.88 -12.89 -5.96
CA ASP A 65 -15.56 -13.91 -6.79
C ASP A 65 -15.50 -15.32 -6.17
N SER A 66 -14.49 -15.64 -5.36
CA SER A 66 -14.22 -17.04 -4.94
C SER A 66 -14.18 -17.31 -3.43
N GLY A 67 -14.13 -16.28 -2.56
CA GLY A 67 -13.84 -16.50 -1.13
C GLY A 67 -14.60 -15.68 -0.10
N THR A 68 -15.84 -15.28 -0.39
CA THR A 68 -16.76 -14.72 0.62
C THR A 68 -16.76 -15.60 1.89
N GLY A 69 -16.24 -15.06 2.99
CA GLY A 69 -16.18 -15.71 4.31
C GLY A 69 -14.98 -16.64 4.57
N ARG A 70 -14.05 -16.83 3.63
CA ARG A 70 -12.88 -17.73 3.80
C ARG A 70 -11.58 -17.00 4.14
N TRP A 71 -11.43 -15.76 3.72
CA TRP A 71 -10.25 -14.96 3.99
C TRP A 71 -10.60 -13.54 4.41
N SER A 72 -9.68 -12.90 5.13
CA SER A 72 -9.72 -11.48 5.45
C SER A 72 -8.68 -10.76 4.62
N VAL A 73 -9.10 -9.78 3.83
CA VAL A 73 -8.20 -8.94 3.05
C VAL A 73 -7.82 -7.73 3.89
N LEU A 74 -6.53 -7.61 4.22
CA LEU A 74 -5.97 -6.43 4.87
C LEU A 74 -5.32 -5.54 3.81
N LYS A 75 -5.85 -4.34 3.60
CA LYS A 75 -5.21 -3.33 2.74
C LYS A 75 -4.20 -2.55 3.58
N ILE A 76 -2.94 -2.56 3.16
CA ILE A 76 -1.86 -1.78 3.78
C ILE A 76 -1.58 -0.57 2.88
N PRO A 77 -2.04 0.64 3.23
CA PRO A 77 -1.71 1.83 2.47
C PRO A 77 -0.26 2.27 2.72
N ILE A 78 0.21 3.22 1.93
CA ILE A 78 1.42 3.98 2.27
C ILE A 78 1.19 4.77 3.57
N MET A 79 2.29 5.17 4.22
CA MET A 79 2.24 5.93 5.46
C MET A 79 1.53 7.27 5.24
N SER A 80 0.76 7.66 6.25
CA SER A 80 0.24 9.03 6.41
C SER A 80 1.35 10.03 6.71
N SER A 81 1.07 11.33 6.56
CA SER A 81 2.00 12.39 6.97
C SER A 81 2.31 12.35 8.48
N TYR A 82 1.39 11.84 9.29
CA TYR A 82 1.61 11.64 10.72
C TYR A 82 2.64 10.52 10.98
N GLU A 83 2.47 9.37 10.34
CA GLU A 83 3.42 8.25 10.44
C GLU A 83 4.80 8.61 9.86
N TYR A 84 4.84 9.41 8.79
CA TYR A 84 6.07 10.01 8.26
C TYR A 84 6.85 10.77 9.34
N CYS A 85 6.18 11.67 10.07
CA CYS A 85 6.81 12.46 11.12
C CYS A 85 7.34 11.57 12.25
N ARG A 86 6.58 10.53 12.62
CA ARG A 86 6.98 9.54 13.63
C ARG A 86 8.20 8.74 13.17
N LEU A 87 8.23 8.29 11.93
CA LEU A 87 9.35 7.52 11.37
C LEU A 87 10.63 8.36 11.30
N ARG A 88 10.51 9.65 10.97
CA ARG A 88 11.62 10.62 10.98
C ARG A 88 12.03 11.09 12.37
N GLN A 89 11.40 10.58 13.43
CA GLN A 89 11.67 10.92 14.82
C GLN A 89 11.61 12.44 15.07
N LEU A 90 10.65 13.12 14.43
CA LEU A 90 10.42 14.54 14.65
C LEU A 90 9.79 14.76 16.02
N ASP A 91 10.09 15.89 16.65
CA ASP A 91 9.50 16.27 17.93
C ASP A 91 7.98 16.22 17.88
N GLU A 92 7.39 15.61 18.91
CA GLU A 92 5.94 15.42 18.99
C GLU A 92 5.27 16.78 19.20
N LEU A 93 4.32 17.14 18.32
CA LEU A 93 3.61 18.41 18.48
C LEU A 93 2.72 18.36 19.71
N VAL A 94 2.95 19.30 20.61
CA VAL A 94 2.04 19.57 21.72
C VAL A 94 0.86 20.37 21.18
N LEU A 95 -0.22 19.66 20.88
CA LEU A 95 -1.50 20.22 20.47
C LEU A 95 -2.42 20.40 21.69
N PRO A 96 -3.30 21.41 21.70
CA PRO A 96 -4.31 21.54 22.75
C PRO A 96 -5.27 20.34 22.77
N ASP A 97 -5.55 19.77 23.94
CA ASP A 97 -6.41 18.56 24.11
C ASP A 97 -7.81 18.67 23.48
N HIS A 98 -8.30 19.90 23.31
CA HIS A 98 -9.63 20.20 22.82
C HIS A 98 -9.67 20.62 21.34
N LEU A 99 -8.54 20.51 20.63
CA LEU A 99 -8.43 20.83 19.22
C LEU A 99 -9.28 19.85 18.41
N CYS A 100 -10.21 20.39 17.60
CA CYS A 100 -10.93 19.60 16.62
C CYS A 100 -11.19 20.44 15.36
N PRO A 101 -11.24 19.80 14.16
CA PRO A 101 -11.40 20.53 12.90
C PRO A 101 -12.64 21.43 12.86
N SER A 102 -13.75 21.01 13.46
CA SER A 102 -14.99 21.79 13.50
C SER A 102 -14.91 23.06 14.34
N LYS A 103 -13.94 23.16 15.27
CA LYS A 103 -13.70 24.37 16.06
C LYS A 103 -12.77 25.37 15.38
N LEU A 104 -12.00 24.96 14.36
CA LEU A 104 -11.10 25.86 13.63
C LEU A 104 -11.83 27.08 13.07
N LEU A 105 -13.05 26.88 12.54
CA LEU A 105 -13.91 27.94 12.01
C LEU A 105 -14.38 28.95 13.07
N LYS A 106 -14.31 28.58 14.35
CA LYS A 106 -14.75 29.42 15.48
C LYS A 106 -13.57 30.06 16.21
N MET A 107 -12.33 29.76 15.82
CA MET A 107 -11.13 30.32 16.45
C MET A 107 -10.91 31.76 15.99
N SER A 108 -10.49 32.61 16.92
CA SER A 108 -10.02 33.96 16.59
C SER A 108 -8.72 33.90 15.78
N GLY A 109 -8.41 34.99 15.06
CA GLY A 109 -7.17 35.07 14.28
C GLY A 109 -5.91 34.86 15.11
N ALA A 110 -5.90 35.30 16.37
CA ALA A 110 -4.79 35.07 17.30
C ALA A 110 -4.62 33.59 17.66
N GLN A 111 -5.74 32.90 17.94
CA GLN A 111 -5.72 31.46 18.23
C GLN A 111 -5.30 30.63 17.01
N LEU A 112 -5.74 31.02 15.81
CA LEU A 112 -5.29 30.39 14.57
C LEU A 112 -3.80 30.63 14.33
N SER A 113 -3.31 31.84 14.58
CA SER A 113 -1.88 32.17 14.43
C SER A 113 -1.01 31.37 15.41
N ASP A 114 -1.42 31.26 16.68
CA ASP A 114 -0.72 30.41 17.66
C ASP A 114 -0.69 28.94 17.21
N LEU A 115 -1.83 28.42 16.74
CA LEU A 115 -1.90 27.05 16.23
C LEU A 115 -0.97 26.86 15.03
N MET A 116 -1.01 27.76 14.04
CA MET A 116 -0.17 27.69 12.84
C MET A 116 1.32 27.75 13.19
N ASN A 117 1.71 28.59 14.17
CA ASN A 117 3.09 28.68 14.63
C ASN A 117 3.63 27.35 15.16
N ARG A 118 2.78 26.50 15.76
CA ARG A 118 3.17 25.16 16.23
C ARG A 118 3.49 24.21 15.08
N PHE A 119 2.89 24.41 13.90
CA PHE A 119 3.11 23.58 12.72
C PHE A 119 4.27 24.06 11.83
N VAL A 120 4.87 25.22 12.11
CA VAL A 120 5.92 25.81 11.24
C VAL A 120 7.08 24.85 10.99
N SER A 121 7.54 24.12 12.01
CA SER A 121 8.61 23.12 11.88
C SER A 121 8.22 21.95 10.96
N LEU A 122 6.94 21.59 10.90
CA LEU A 122 6.45 20.52 10.05
C LEU A 122 6.23 20.91 8.60
N VAL A 123 6.15 22.20 8.26
CA VAL A 123 5.84 22.62 6.88
C VAL A 123 6.83 22.04 5.88
N ASN A 124 8.13 22.08 6.20
CA ASN A 124 9.16 21.52 5.32
C ASN A 124 9.04 19.99 5.19
N HIS A 125 8.71 19.31 6.29
CA HIS A 125 8.49 17.87 6.32
C HIS A 125 7.26 17.44 5.54
N PHE A 126 6.18 18.22 5.62
CA PHE A 126 4.97 18.01 4.86
C PHE A 126 5.19 18.23 3.37
N ASN A 127 5.91 19.31 3.00
CA ASN A 127 6.29 19.55 1.60
C ASN A 127 7.14 18.41 1.04
N ARG A 128 8.12 17.94 1.81
CA ARG A 128 8.92 16.77 1.42
C ARG A 128 8.06 15.52 1.26
N TYR A 129 7.18 15.22 2.22
CA TYR A 129 6.22 14.10 2.13
C TYR A 129 5.37 14.18 0.85
N LEU A 130 4.91 15.37 0.44
CA LEU A 130 4.18 15.54 -0.83
C LEU A 130 5.05 15.26 -2.07
N MET A 131 6.37 15.47 -1.98
CA MET A 131 7.31 15.24 -3.08
C MET A 131 7.78 13.79 -3.19
N ILE A 132 8.00 13.11 -2.07
CA ILE A 132 8.59 11.76 -2.02
C ILE A 132 7.61 10.67 -1.60
N GLY A 133 6.39 11.05 -1.20
CA GLY A 133 5.34 10.13 -0.79
C GLY A 133 5.54 9.54 0.61
N GLY A 134 4.73 8.52 0.91
CA GLY A 134 4.68 7.83 2.21
C GLY A 134 5.31 6.44 2.23
N PHE A 135 6.18 6.10 1.27
CA PHE A 135 6.85 4.80 1.27
C PHE A 135 7.99 4.78 2.30
N PRO A 136 8.03 3.83 3.26
CA PRO A 136 9.03 3.82 4.33
C PRO A 136 10.48 3.93 3.83
N GLU A 137 10.82 3.22 2.75
CA GLU A 137 12.14 3.27 2.13
C GLU A 137 12.51 4.68 1.64
N LEU A 138 11.59 5.37 0.95
CA LEU A 138 11.82 6.71 0.44
C LEU A 138 11.89 7.76 1.56
N VAL A 139 11.09 7.57 2.62
CA VAL A 139 11.06 8.47 3.77
C VAL A 139 12.39 8.43 4.55
N LEU A 140 12.99 7.24 4.67
CA LEU A 140 14.27 7.02 5.35
C LEU A 140 15.48 7.41 4.48
N SER A 141 15.34 7.41 3.15
CA SER A 141 16.35 7.92 2.24
C SER A 141 16.58 9.42 2.44
N ASP A 142 17.81 9.89 2.29
CA ASP A 142 18.15 11.32 2.20
C ASP A 142 18.34 11.79 0.73
N ASP A 143 18.16 10.89 -0.24
CA ASP A 143 18.21 11.20 -1.68
C ASP A 143 16.79 11.43 -2.24
N ASP A 144 16.37 12.70 -2.19
CA ASP A 144 15.08 13.13 -2.71
C ASP A 144 14.97 12.97 -4.24
N MET A 145 16.07 13.07 -4.98
CA MET A 145 16.06 12.90 -6.43
C MET A 145 15.78 11.44 -6.81
N TYR A 146 16.42 10.51 -6.10
CA TYR A 146 16.13 9.08 -6.22
C TYR A 146 14.68 8.78 -5.87
N ALA A 147 14.17 9.33 -4.77
CA ALA A 147 12.79 9.11 -4.35
C ALA A 147 11.76 9.61 -5.38
N GLN A 148 11.99 10.81 -5.92
CA GLN A 148 11.15 11.35 -7.00
C GLN A 148 11.21 10.50 -8.27
N ARG A 149 12.39 9.96 -8.60
CA ARG A 149 12.56 9.07 -9.75
C ARG A 149 11.81 7.76 -9.54
N MET A 150 11.95 7.13 -8.38
CA MET A 150 11.24 5.90 -8.02
C MET A 150 9.73 6.10 -8.05
N LEU A 151 9.21 7.16 -7.43
CA LEU A 151 7.77 7.48 -7.52
C LEU A 151 7.31 7.64 -8.97
N ARG A 152 8.09 8.31 -9.81
CA ARG A 152 7.73 8.49 -11.22
C ARG A 152 7.74 7.16 -11.97
N GLU A 153 8.78 6.35 -11.82
CA GLU A 153 8.90 5.07 -12.50
C GLU A 153 7.86 4.06 -12.00
N ASP A 154 7.64 3.95 -10.69
CA ASP A 154 6.70 2.98 -10.13
C ASP A 154 5.24 3.44 -10.21
N VAL A 155 4.92 4.67 -9.83
CA VAL A 155 3.52 5.11 -9.76
C VAL A 155 3.00 5.52 -11.14
N VAL A 156 3.77 6.30 -11.91
CA VAL A 156 3.28 6.77 -13.22
C VAL A 156 3.28 5.63 -14.24
N ASP A 157 4.33 4.82 -14.31
CA ASP A 157 4.38 3.77 -15.33
C ASP A 157 3.58 2.51 -14.95
N LYS A 158 3.48 2.13 -13.67
CA LYS A 158 2.66 0.96 -13.29
C LYS A 158 1.19 1.33 -13.08
N VAL A 159 0.87 2.35 -12.28
CA VAL A 159 -0.53 2.65 -11.92
C VAL A 159 -1.23 3.42 -13.04
N ILE A 160 -0.65 4.52 -13.54
CA ILE A 160 -1.35 5.33 -14.55
C ILE A 160 -1.45 4.59 -15.88
N LYS A 161 -0.38 3.96 -16.38
CA LYS A 161 -0.48 3.27 -17.66
C LYS A 161 -1.26 1.96 -17.59
N ARG A 162 -1.13 1.16 -16.53
CA ARG A 162 -1.82 -0.13 -16.48
C ARG A 162 -3.27 0.03 -16.02
N ASP A 163 -3.50 0.82 -14.98
CA ASP A 163 -4.81 0.90 -14.35
C ASP A 163 -5.72 1.92 -15.04
N VAL A 164 -5.23 3.11 -15.43
CA VAL A 164 -6.08 4.08 -16.16
C VAL A 164 -6.41 3.56 -17.56
N LEU A 165 -5.49 2.90 -18.27
CA LEU A 165 -5.83 2.33 -19.58
C LEU A 165 -6.82 1.17 -19.48
N SER A 166 -6.68 0.31 -18.46
CA SER A 166 -7.60 -0.82 -18.28
C SER A 166 -8.97 -0.39 -17.73
N LEU A 167 -9.02 0.65 -16.88
CA LEU A 167 -10.25 1.18 -16.31
C LEU A 167 -11.01 2.11 -17.28
N PHE A 168 -10.30 2.89 -18.12
CA PHE A 168 -10.93 3.89 -18.99
C PHE A 168 -11.01 3.47 -20.48
N ASN A 169 -10.53 2.28 -20.85
CA ASN A 169 -10.62 1.74 -22.23
C ASN A 169 -10.08 2.71 -23.31
N ILE A 170 -9.07 3.53 -22.96
CA ILE A 170 -8.53 4.59 -23.82
C ILE A 170 -7.56 3.96 -24.83
N ARG A 171 -7.99 3.83 -26.09
CA ARG A 171 -7.26 3.17 -27.18
C ARG A 171 -6.16 4.00 -27.85
N SER A 172 -5.80 5.18 -27.36
CA SER A 172 -4.90 6.10 -28.10
C SER A 172 -3.54 6.32 -27.40
N PRO A 173 -2.44 5.78 -27.96
CA PRO A 173 -1.07 6.00 -27.48
C PRO A 173 -0.62 7.47 -27.47
N LEU A 174 -1.26 8.34 -28.26
CA LEU A 174 -0.88 9.76 -28.41
C LEU A 174 -1.18 10.61 -27.17
N LEU A 175 -2.25 10.30 -26.44
CA LEU A 175 -2.61 11.02 -25.20
C LEU A 175 -1.61 10.73 -24.06
N MET A 176 -0.98 9.55 -24.08
CA MET A 176 0.06 9.18 -23.11
C MET A 176 1.32 10.05 -23.23
N GLY A 177 1.69 10.43 -24.45
CA GLY A 177 2.83 11.33 -24.70
C GLY A 177 2.58 12.75 -24.18
N LEU A 178 1.32 13.20 -24.20
CA LEU A 178 0.92 14.53 -23.74
C LEU A 178 0.88 14.62 -22.20
N MET A 179 0.42 13.58 -21.50
CA MET A 179 0.48 13.56 -20.02
C MET A 179 1.91 13.55 -19.48
N LYS A 180 2.85 12.87 -20.16
CA LYS A 180 4.28 12.90 -19.80
C LYS A 180 4.90 14.31 -19.88
N ARG A 181 4.41 15.16 -20.79
CA ARG A 181 4.97 16.50 -21.02
C ARG A 181 4.52 17.55 -20.00
N ASN A 182 3.40 17.34 -19.32
CA ASN A 182 2.82 18.31 -18.37
C ASN A 182 3.08 17.96 -16.89
N LEU A 183 3.83 16.89 -16.61
CA LEU A 183 4.25 16.44 -15.26
C LEU A 183 5.76 16.64 -15.02
N VAL A 184 6.41 17.46 -15.85
CA VAL A 184 7.81 17.90 -15.71
C VAL A 184 7.81 19.40 -15.45
#